data_AF-A0A817Q9G5-F1
#
_entry.id   AF-A0A817Q9G5-F1
#
_cell.length_a   1.000
_cell.length_b   1.000
_cell.length_c   1.000
_cell.angle_alpha   90.00
_cell.angle_beta   90.00
_cell.angle_gamma   90.00
#
_symmetry.space_group_name_H-M   'P 1'
#
loop_
_entity.id
_entity.type
_entity.pdbx_description
1 polymer ?
#
loop_
_entity_poly.entity_id
_entity_poly.type
_entity_poly.pdbx_seq_one_letter_code
_entity_poly.pdbx_strand_id
1 'polypeptide(L)'
;MTSEFLEYSRSRGNDLSTPRKSTQFSGLRDDDRWCLCAASMQAYIIHFIFTFAFFHTCISIVFPEWTGIFDVDESCDQTECCCISKRAIITRPENTRLLITANVAGSACRDIVNTSTSISSLIPIPQEKNGFQIITKFLSSDCRFTLSYDSKFIVDINLQYPKCSGTGIRVENEVNTTPSIFSSSILIFLSVVFSLCMN
;
A
#
# COMPACT_ATOMS: atom_id res chain seq x y z
N MET A 1 12.29 -0.19 -34.76
CA MET A 1 12.50 -1.45 -34.02
C MET A 1 13.01 -1.02 -32.66
N THR A 2 12.70 -1.71 -31.56
CA THR A 2 13.29 -1.35 -30.26
C THR A 2 14.34 -2.37 -29.85
N SER A 3 15.32 -1.94 -29.06
CA SER A 3 16.33 -2.85 -28.48
C SER A 3 15.70 -4.03 -27.75
N GLU A 4 14.62 -3.81 -27.00
CA GLU A 4 13.89 -4.85 -26.26
C GLU A 4 13.18 -5.84 -27.19
N PHE A 5 12.58 -5.34 -28.28
CA PHE A 5 11.95 -6.22 -29.27
C PHE A 5 12.98 -7.09 -29.99
N LEU A 6 14.16 -6.55 -30.33
CA LEU A 6 15.22 -7.31 -30.98
C LEU A 6 15.76 -8.42 -30.09
N GLU A 7 15.93 -8.15 -28.79
CA GLU A 7 16.34 -9.16 -27.81
C GLU A 7 15.26 -10.24 -27.61
N TYR A 8 13.99 -9.83 -27.46
CA TYR A 8 12.86 -10.76 -27.39
C TYR A 8 12.79 -11.63 -28.65
N SER A 9 12.86 -11.04 -29.83
CA SER A 9 12.78 -11.76 -31.10
C SER A 9 13.92 -12.78 -31.21
N ARG A 10 15.14 -12.40 -30.81
CA ARG A 10 16.30 -13.30 -30.75
C ARG A 10 16.08 -14.45 -29.78
N SER A 11 15.54 -14.20 -28.58
CA SER A 11 15.26 -15.26 -27.60
C SER A 11 14.19 -16.25 -28.07
N ARG A 12 13.29 -15.81 -28.95
CA ARG A 12 12.29 -16.66 -29.64
C ARG A 12 12.82 -17.32 -30.92
N GLY A 13 14.12 -17.24 -31.18
CA GLY A 13 14.76 -17.86 -32.35
C GLY A 13 14.67 -17.05 -33.65
N ASN A 14 14.10 -15.84 -33.62
CA ASN A 14 14.04 -14.93 -34.75
C ASN A 14 15.06 -13.79 -34.58
N ASP A 15 16.33 -14.10 -34.78
CA ASP A 15 17.41 -13.12 -34.66
C ASP A 15 17.45 -12.15 -35.86
N LEU A 16 16.93 -10.95 -35.63
CA LEU A 16 16.90 -9.85 -36.59
C LEU A 16 18.09 -8.88 -36.45
N SER A 17 19.00 -9.13 -35.51
CA SER A 17 20.04 -8.16 -35.12
C SER A 17 21.44 -8.58 -35.57
N THR A 18 21.69 -9.89 -35.74
CA THR A 18 22.98 -10.39 -36.21
C THR A 18 23.11 -10.22 -37.72
N PRO A 19 24.17 -9.54 -38.22
CA PRO A 19 24.42 -9.41 -39.65
C PRO A 19 24.69 -10.78 -40.30
N ARG A 20 24.08 -11.04 -41.45
CA ARG A 20 24.26 -12.27 -42.25
C ARG A 20 24.75 -11.93 -43.65
N LYS A 21 26.05 -12.13 -43.88
CA LYS A 21 26.71 -11.85 -45.18
C LYS A 21 26.12 -12.65 -46.34
N SER A 22 25.71 -13.89 -46.10
CA SER A 22 25.16 -14.79 -47.12
C SER A 22 23.83 -14.31 -47.71
N THR A 23 23.05 -13.53 -46.96
CA THR A 23 21.77 -12.97 -47.40
C THR A 23 21.81 -11.44 -47.53
N GLN A 24 23.00 -10.83 -47.48
CA GLN A 24 23.20 -9.37 -47.47
C GLN A 24 22.38 -8.63 -46.41
N PHE A 25 22.08 -9.29 -45.29
CA PHE A 25 21.32 -8.70 -44.20
C PHE A 25 22.28 -8.04 -43.20
N SER A 26 22.19 -6.73 -43.03
CA SER A 26 23.10 -5.97 -42.15
C SER A 26 22.78 -6.12 -40.66
N GLY A 27 21.67 -6.76 -40.30
CA GLY A 27 21.12 -6.74 -38.94
C GLY A 27 20.42 -5.41 -38.65
N LEU A 28 19.29 -5.48 -37.94
CA LEU A 28 18.54 -4.32 -37.49
C LEU A 28 19.12 -3.76 -36.19
N ARG A 29 19.00 -2.45 -36.05
CA ARG A 29 19.34 -1.68 -34.86
C ARG A 29 18.09 -1.07 -34.24
N ASP A 30 18.29 -0.45 -33.09
CA ASP A 30 17.28 0.40 -32.49
C ASP A 30 16.82 1.48 -33.48
N ASP A 31 15.54 1.84 -33.41
CA ASP A 31 14.82 2.75 -34.29
C ASP A 31 14.67 2.35 -35.77
N ASP A 32 15.27 1.25 -36.24
CA ASP A 32 15.14 0.82 -37.64
C ASP A 32 13.69 0.46 -38.00
N ARG A 33 13.21 0.86 -39.17
CA ARG A 33 11.87 0.47 -39.65
C ARG A 33 11.96 -0.82 -40.45
N TRP A 34 11.22 -1.84 -40.03
CA TRP A 34 11.21 -3.16 -40.65
C TRP A 34 9.82 -3.79 -40.60
N CYS A 35 9.40 -4.42 -41.69
CA CYS A 35 8.11 -5.11 -41.74
C CYS A 35 8.21 -6.45 -41.00
N LEU A 36 7.36 -6.63 -40.00
CA LEU A 36 7.30 -7.86 -39.20
C LEU A 36 6.03 -8.66 -39.53
N CYS A 37 6.10 -9.98 -39.35
CA CYS A 37 4.91 -10.81 -39.34
C CYS A 37 4.04 -10.45 -38.11
N ALA A 38 2.73 -10.29 -38.32
CA ALA A 38 1.79 -9.89 -37.27
C ALA A 38 1.86 -10.79 -36.02
N ALA A 39 2.09 -12.10 -36.21
CA ALA A 39 2.20 -13.06 -35.11
C ALA A 39 3.41 -12.77 -34.19
N SER A 40 4.56 -12.39 -34.75
CA SER A 40 5.76 -12.06 -33.95
C SER A 40 5.57 -10.76 -33.17
N MET A 41 4.88 -9.78 -33.76
CA MET A 41 4.56 -8.53 -33.07
C MET A 41 3.51 -8.74 -31.97
N GLN A 42 2.49 -9.56 -32.25
CA GLN A 42 1.47 -9.92 -31.27
C GLN A 42 2.06 -10.69 -30.08
N ALA A 43 2.98 -11.63 -30.33
CA ALA A 43 3.65 -12.37 -29.27
C ALA A 43 4.51 -11.48 -28.36
N TYR A 44 5.19 -10.48 -28.92
CA TYR A 44 5.92 -9.47 -28.14
C TYR A 44 4.99 -8.61 -27.30
N ILE A 45 3.89 -8.11 -27.88
CA ILE A 45 2.88 -7.31 -27.16
C ILE A 45 2.28 -8.12 -26.00
N ILE A 46 1.93 -9.38 -26.25
CA ILE A 46 1.42 -10.29 -25.22
C ILE A 46 2.48 -10.52 -24.14
N HIS A 47 3.73 -10.83 -24.51
CA HIS A 47 4.81 -11.01 -23.54
C HIS A 47 5.01 -9.76 -22.67
N PHE A 48 5.02 -8.58 -23.27
CA PHE A 48 5.17 -7.31 -22.57
C PHE A 48 3.98 -7.02 -21.63
N ILE A 49 2.74 -7.24 -22.09
CA ILE A 49 1.54 -7.11 -21.26
C ILE A 49 1.57 -8.12 -20.11
N PHE A 50 1.97 -9.37 -20.36
CA PHE A 50 2.06 -10.39 -19.30
C PHE A 50 3.16 -10.06 -18.30
N THR A 51 4.34 -9.59 -18.71
CA THR A 51 5.38 -9.16 -17.77
C THR A 51 4.90 -7.96 -16.94
N PHE A 52 4.28 -6.96 -17.57
CA PHE A 52 3.78 -5.78 -16.88
C PHE A 52 2.61 -6.12 -15.93
N ALA A 53 1.69 -6.98 -16.36
CA ALA A 53 0.57 -7.46 -15.55
C ALA A 53 1.03 -8.37 -14.41
N PHE A 54 1.97 -9.30 -14.62
CA PHE A 54 2.51 -10.14 -13.55
C PHE A 54 3.22 -9.31 -12.47
N PHE A 55 3.97 -8.28 -12.87
CA PHE A 55 4.57 -7.35 -11.91
C PHE A 55 3.49 -6.57 -11.14
N HIS A 56 2.40 -6.15 -11.78
CA HIS A 56 1.32 -5.44 -11.10
C HIS A 56 0.36 -6.33 -10.28
N THR A 57 0.23 -7.61 -10.61
CA THR A 57 -0.63 -8.55 -9.87
C THR A 57 0.09 -9.26 -8.73
N CYS A 58 1.42 -9.48 -8.82
CA CYS A 58 2.21 -10.00 -7.70
C CYS A 58 2.71 -8.93 -6.75
N ILE A 59 2.87 -7.68 -7.19
CA ILE A 59 3.02 -6.54 -6.28
C ILE A 59 1.63 -6.01 -6.00
N SER A 60 0.86 -6.75 -5.19
CA SER A 60 -0.05 -6.06 -4.29
C SER A 60 0.85 -5.20 -3.41
N ILE A 61 1.09 -3.93 -3.80
CA ILE A 61 1.54 -2.94 -2.83
C ILE A 61 0.33 -2.78 -1.92
N VAL A 62 0.21 -3.68 -0.94
CA VAL A 62 -0.73 -3.52 0.15
C VAL A 62 -0.18 -2.35 0.93
N PHE A 63 -0.59 -1.15 0.53
CA PHE A 63 -0.34 0.02 1.34
C PHE A 63 -1.00 -0.24 2.70
N PRO A 64 -0.29 0.00 3.81
CA PRO A 64 -0.87 -0.14 5.13
C PRO A 64 -2.17 0.66 5.22
N GLU A 65 -3.28 -0.02 5.46
CA GLU A 65 -4.57 0.61 5.64
C GLU A 65 -4.80 0.90 7.13
N TRP A 66 -4.27 2.03 7.61
CA TRP A 66 -4.41 2.44 9.02
C TRP A 66 -5.80 2.94 9.40
N THR A 67 -6.76 2.96 8.47
CA THR A 67 -8.14 3.35 8.77
C THR A 67 -8.85 2.25 9.55
N GLY A 68 -9.53 2.62 10.63
CA GLY A 68 -10.16 1.65 11.52
C GLY A 68 -10.45 2.18 12.92
N ILE A 69 -10.89 1.26 13.76
CA ILE A 69 -11.18 1.51 15.18
C ILE A 69 -10.06 0.85 16.00
N PHE A 70 -9.53 1.59 16.96
CA PHE A 70 -8.48 1.13 17.85
C PHE A 70 -8.96 1.28 19.30
N ASP A 71 -8.93 0.20 20.06
CA ASP A 71 -9.13 0.22 21.51
C ASP A 71 -7.82 0.73 22.15
N VAL A 72 -7.92 1.79 22.93
CA VAL A 72 -6.78 2.49 23.53
C VAL A 72 -6.53 1.93 24.93
N ASP A 73 -5.26 1.65 25.22
CA ASP A 73 -4.83 1.14 26.51
C ASP A 73 -4.86 2.20 27.61
N GLU A 74 -4.64 1.76 28.85
CA GLU A 74 -4.61 2.62 30.03
C GLU A 74 -3.19 3.09 30.36
N SER A 75 -2.26 3.08 29.39
CA SER A 75 -0.85 3.45 29.61
C SER A 75 -0.65 4.96 29.84
N CYS A 76 -1.63 5.79 29.50
CA CYS A 76 -1.60 7.24 29.69
C CYS A 76 -2.12 7.64 31.08
N ASP A 77 -1.35 8.43 31.81
CA ASP A 77 -1.70 8.88 33.18
C ASP A 77 -2.76 9.99 33.17
N GLN A 78 -4.03 9.61 33.34
CA GLN A 78 -5.17 10.54 33.36
C GLN A 78 -5.18 11.49 34.57
N THR A 79 -4.35 11.26 35.60
CA THR A 79 -4.28 12.16 36.76
C THR A 79 -3.51 13.44 36.45
N GLU A 80 -2.60 13.40 35.48
CA GLU A 80 -1.74 14.51 35.10
C GLU A 80 -1.82 14.90 33.61
N CYS A 81 -2.38 14.03 32.76
CA CYS A 81 -2.44 14.22 31.31
C CYS A 81 -3.88 14.30 30.79
N CYS A 82 -4.04 14.84 29.58
CA CYS A 82 -5.23 14.65 28.78
C CYS A 82 -4.99 13.47 27.83
N CYS A 83 -5.67 12.36 28.08
CA CYS A 83 -5.44 11.09 27.39
C CYS A 83 -6.58 10.80 26.43
N ILE A 84 -6.29 10.12 25.32
CA ILE A 84 -7.35 9.44 24.57
C ILE A 84 -8.00 8.38 25.46
N SER A 85 -9.32 8.28 25.42
CA SER A 85 -10.11 7.37 26.27
C SER A 85 -10.94 6.40 25.44
N LYS A 86 -10.86 5.11 25.80
CA LYS A 86 -11.60 3.96 25.24
C LYS A 86 -11.23 3.64 23.79
N ARG A 87 -11.60 4.53 22.85
CA ARG A 87 -11.48 4.27 21.41
C ARG A 87 -11.00 5.47 20.63
N ALA A 88 -10.12 5.18 19.67
CA ALA A 88 -9.74 6.09 18.61
C ALA A 88 -10.23 5.54 17.27
N ILE A 89 -10.81 6.41 16.44
CA ILE A 89 -11.23 6.11 15.08
C ILE A 89 -10.29 6.86 14.14
N ILE A 90 -9.61 6.14 13.27
CA ILE A 90 -8.76 6.70 12.23
C ILE A 90 -9.50 6.59 10.90
N THR A 91 -9.70 7.72 10.25
CA THR A 91 -10.25 7.81 8.89
C THR A 91 -9.27 8.53 7.96
N ARG A 92 -9.44 8.36 6.65
CA ARG A 92 -8.61 9.04 5.64
C ARG A 92 -9.51 9.97 4.81
N PRO A 93 -9.73 11.21 5.26
CA PRO A 93 -10.54 12.16 4.49
C PRO A 93 -9.78 12.71 3.26
N GLU A 94 -8.44 12.67 3.27
CA GLU A 94 -7.57 13.20 2.23
C GLU A 94 -6.45 12.22 1.90
N ASN A 95 -5.86 12.34 0.70
CA ASN A 95 -4.75 11.48 0.27
C ASN A 95 -3.45 11.67 1.05
N THR A 96 -3.33 12.74 1.84
CA THR A 96 -2.10 13.13 2.55
C THR A 96 -2.25 13.16 4.07
N ARG A 97 -3.47 13.00 4.60
CA ARG A 97 -3.76 13.17 6.03
C ARG A 97 -4.71 12.10 6.55
N LEU A 98 -4.51 11.76 7.82
CA LEU A 98 -5.42 10.92 8.60
C LEU A 98 -6.17 11.80 9.60
N LEU A 99 -7.46 11.55 9.74
CA LEU A 99 -8.29 12.16 10.77
C LEU A 99 -8.45 11.18 11.92
N ILE A 100 -7.90 11.54 13.07
CA ILE A 100 -8.08 10.84 14.33
C ILE A 100 -9.27 11.48 15.05
N THR A 101 -10.32 10.69 15.30
CA THR A 101 -11.46 11.10 16.13
C THR A 101 -11.51 10.23 17.36
N ALA A 102 -11.49 10.83 18.54
CA ALA A 102 -11.46 10.08 19.79
C ALA A 102 -12.10 10.87 20.93
N ASN A 103 -12.53 10.16 21.97
CA ASN A 103 -12.85 10.80 23.24
C ASN A 103 -11.57 11.01 24.05
N VAL A 104 -11.57 12.01 24.92
CA VAL A 104 -10.47 12.27 25.85
C VAL A 104 -10.93 12.31 27.29
N ALA A 105 -10.03 11.94 28.20
CA ALA A 105 -10.25 11.96 29.63
C ALA A 105 -8.96 12.36 30.36
N GLY A 106 -9.12 12.95 31.54
CA GLY A 106 -8.02 13.33 32.43
C GLY A 106 -8.11 14.77 32.93
N SER A 107 -7.32 15.07 33.96
CA SER A 107 -7.37 16.35 34.68
C SER A 107 -6.98 17.55 33.79
N ALA A 108 -6.03 17.34 32.86
CA ALA A 108 -5.50 18.37 31.98
C ALA A 108 -6.36 18.62 30.72
N CYS A 109 -7.45 17.87 30.50
CA CYS A 109 -8.26 18.04 29.29
C CYS A 109 -9.05 19.35 29.24
N ARG A 110 -9.35 19.95 30.41
CA ARG A 110 -10.17 21.16 30.49
C ARG A 110 -9.57 22.35 29.73
N ASP A 111 -8.24 22.43 29.69
CA ASP A 111 -7.52 23.53 29.03
C ASP A 111 -7.33 23.28 27.52
N ILE A 112 -7.54 22.05 27.06
CA ILE A 112 -7.28 21.61 25.67
C ILE A 112 -8.58 21.53 24.88
N VAL A 113 -9.68 21.10 25.52
CA VAL A 113 -10.96 20.90 24.84
C VAL A 113 -11.99 21.84 25.48
N ASN A 114 -12.51 22.78 24.67
CA ASN A 114 -13.49 23.79 25.08
C ASN A 114 -14.85 23.13 25.40
N THR A 115 -14.94 22.37 26.49
CA THR A 115 -16.11 21.63 27.01
C THR A 115 -16.52 20.38 26.24
N SER A 116 -15.96 20.13 25.05
CA SER A 116 -16.15 18.85 24.34
C SER A 116 -15.36 17.73 25.00
N THR A 117 -15.93 16.53 25.08
CA THR A 117 -15.20 15.31 25.51
C THR A 117 -14.56 14.58 24.34
N SER A 118 -14.77 15.07 23.11
CA SER A 118 -14.25 14.49 21.88
C SER A 118 -13.33 15.46 21.15
N ILE A 119 -12.29 14.91 20.53
CA ILE A 119 -11.36 15.62 19.67
C ILE A 119 -11.40 15.06 18.25
N SER A 120 -11.02 15.91 17.30
CA SER A 120 -10.79 15.55 15.91
C SER A 120 -9.51 16.22 15.44
N SER A 121 -8.46 15.42 15.22
CA SER A 121 -7.12 15.90 14.86
C SER A 121 -6.70 15.35 13.52
N LEU A 122 -6.31 16.24 12.60
CA LEU A 122 -5.69 15.86 11.33
C LEU A 122 -4.18 15.71 11.50
N ILE A 123 -3.68 14.51 11.29
CA ILE A 123 -2.23 14.24 11.25
C ILE A 123 -1.80 13.93 9.82
N PRO A 124 -0.57 14.28 9.41
CA PRO A 124 -0.07 13.87 8.11
C PRO A 124 0.14 12.36 8.06
N ILE A 125 0.01 11.78 6.87
CA ILE A 125 0.38 10.38 6.64
C ILE A 125 1.89 10.24 6.84
N PRO A 126 2.37 9.27 7.64
CA PRO A 126 3.80 9.08 7.88
C PRO A 126 4.65 9.04 6.62
N GLN A 127 5.74 9.84 6.63
CA GLN A 127 6.75 9.88 5.57
C GLN A 127 8.14 9.48 6.09
N GLU A 128 8.31 9.30 7.41
CA GLU A 128 9.59 8.94 8.02
C GLU A 128 9.71 7.41 8.19
N LYS A 129 10.95 6.90 8.21
CA LYS A 129 11.31 5.50 8.52
C LYS A 129 10.41 4.47 7.81
N ASN A 130 10.56 4.38 6.49
CA ASN A 130 9.75 3.55 5.57
C ASN A 130 8.26 3.95 5.49
N GLY A 131 7.88 5.13 5.99
CA GLY A 131 6.50 5.63 5.94
C GLY A 131 5.62 5.10 7.08
N PHE A 132 6.17 4.90 8.28
CA PHE A 132 5.43 4.37 9.44
C PHE A 132 5.49 5.27 10.68
N GLN A 133 6.38 6.26 10.67
CA GLN A 133 6.52 7.19 11.79
C GLN A 133 6.31 8.63 11.33
N ILE A 134 5.77 9.43 12.24
CA ILE A 134 5.66 10.87 12.07
C ILE A 134 5.72 11.59 13.40
N ILE A 135 6.36 12.77 13.40
CA ILE A 135 6.33 13.70 14.51
C ILE A 135 5.40 14.85 14.14
N THR A 136 4.36 15.07 14.94
CA THR A 136 3.41 16.16 14.72
C THR A 136 2.75 16.60 16.02
N LYS A 137 2.04 17.72 15.99
CA LYS A 137 1.32 18.21 17.17
C LYS A 137 0.03 17.43 17.39
N PHE A 138 -0.16 16.95 18.61
CA PHE A 138 -1.39 16.31 19.06
C PHE A 138 -1.69 16.75 20.50
N LEU A 139 -2.94 17.14 20.78
CA LEU A 139 -3.34 17.69 22.08
C LEU A 139 -2.40 18.81 22.59
N SER A 140 -1.93 19.67 21.68
CA SER A 140 -1.01 20.78 21.93
C SER A 140 0.44 20.42 22.29
N SER A 141 0.83 19.14 22.29
CA SER A 141 2.21 18.67 22.48
C SER A 141 2.78 18.03 21.22
N ASP A 142 4.11 17.98 21.10
CA ASP A 142 4.77 17.25 20.03
C ASP A 142 4.76 15.74 20.35
N CYS A 143 4.11 14.99 19.46
CA CYS A 143 3.89 13.56 19.59
C CYS A 143 4.52 12.82 18.42
N ARG A 144 5.18 11.69 18.72
CA ARG A 144 5.63 10.74 17.71
C ARG A 144 4.61 9.63 17.57
N PHE A 145 3.92 9.61 16.44
CA PHE A 145 3.05 8.51 16.06
C PHE A 145 3.85 7.42 15.35
N THR A 146 3.63 6.18 15.75
CA THR A 146 4.07 5.00 15.01
C THR A 146 2.83 4.20 14.60
N LEU A 147 2.63 4.05 13.30
CA LEU A 147 1.57 3.22 12.74
C LEU A 147 2.20 1.90 12.29
N SER A 148 1.69 0.76 12.78
CA SER A 148 2.30 -0.53 12.46
C SER A 148 2.11 -0.91 10.99
N TYR A 149 3.04 -1.69 10.44
CA TYR A 149 2.98 -2.14 9.04
C TYR A 149 1.73 -2.96 8.73
N ASP A 150 1.40 -3.89 9.62
CA ASP A 150 0.22 -4.74 9.54
C ASP A 150 -1.09 -4.05 9.97
N SER A 151 -0.99 -2.75 10.30
CA SER A 151 -2.07 -1.93 10.82
C SER A 151 -2.75 -2.45 12.10
N LYS A 152 -2.13 -3.36 12.86
CA LYS A 152 -2.71 -3.91 14.09
C LYS A 152 -2.58 -3.00 15.30
N PHE A 153 -1.60 -2.11 15.34
CA PHE A 153 -1.42 -1.22 16.48
C PHE A 153 -0.94 0.17 16.07
N ILE A 154 -1.24 1.13 16.93
CA ILE A 154 -0.80 2.52 16.85
C ILE A 154 -0.15 2.89 18.18
N VAL A 155 0.94 3.65 18.13
CA VAL A 155 1.60 4.15 19.35
C VAL A 155 1.71 5.66 19.23
N ASP A 156 1.26 6.37 20.25
CA ASP A 156 1.45 7.81 20.44
C ASP A 156 2.43 8.04 21.58
N ILE A 157 3.61 8.57 21.28
CA ILE A 157 4.62 8.94 22.28
C ILE A 157 4.69 10.46 22.38
N ASN A 158 4.27 11.01 23.52
CA ASN A 158 4.49 12.41 23.82
C ASN A 158 5.97 12.65 24.13
N LEU A 159 6.63 13.48 23.32
CA LEU A 159 8.09 13.68 23.38
C LEU A 159 8.53 14.53 24.57
N GLN A 160 7.62 15.32 25.16
CA GLN A 160 7.90 16.20 26.30
C GLN A 160 7.47 15.55 27.62
N TYR A 161 6.35 14.83 27.62
CA TYR A 161 5.76 14.21 28.80
C TYR A 161 5.48 12.72 28.53
N PRO A 162 6.47 11.83 28.67
CA PRO A 162 6.32 10.42 28.32
C PRO A 162 5.18 9.68 29.02
N LYS A 163 4.77 10.11 30.22
CA LYS A 163 3.59 9.62 30.96
C LYS A 163 2.24 9.89 30.28
N CYS A 164 2.21 10.82 29.31
CA CYS A 164 1.04 11.12 28.48
C CYS A 164 1.03 10.33 27.17
N SER A 165 1.83 9.26 27.07
CA SER A 165 1.88 8.38 25.90
C SER A 165 0.82 7.28 25.99
N GLY A 166 0.44 6.69 24.86
CA GLY A 166 -0.54 5.60 24.83
C GLY A 166 -0.40 4.71 23.62
N THR A 167 -1.05 3.55 23.69
CA THR A 167 -1.09 2.57 22.60
C THR A 167 -2.54 2.25 22.25
N GLY A 168 -2.83 2.11 20.96
CA GLY A 168 -4.10 1.60 20.47
C GLY A 168 -3.91 0.27 19.75
N ILE A 169 -4.75 -0.71 20.06
CA ILE A 169 -4.81 -2.00 19.36
C ILE A 169 -6.05 -2.00 18.47
N ARG A 170 -5.89 -2.40 17.22
CA ARG A 170 -7.01 -2.46 16.26
C ARG A 170 -8.07 -3.39 16.79
N VAL A 171 -9.30 -2.90 16.81
CA VAL A 171 -10.48 -3.75 17.00
C VAL A 171 -10.67 -4.50 15.70
N GLU A 172 -10.30 -5.77 15.70
CA GLU A 172 -10.78 -6.69 14.67
C GLU A 172 -12.30 -6.74 14.87
N ASN A 173 -13.05 -6.26 13.89
CA ASN A 173 -14.45 -6.62 13.83
C ASN A 173 -14.47 -8.16 13.90
N GLU A 174 -15.28 -8.74 14.79
CA GLU A 174 -15.79 -10.09 14.54
C GLU A 174 -16.63 -10.00 13.26
N VAL A 175 -15.94 -9.92 12.12
CA VAL A 175 -16.51 -10.26 10.84
C VAL A 175 -16.78 -11.74 11.00
N ASN A 176 -18.05 -12.07 11.18
CA ASN A 176 -18.59 -13.39 10.95
C ASN A 176 -17.73 -14.08 9.90
N THR A 177 -17.27 -15.28 10.22
CA THR A 177 -16.75 -16.27 9.28
C THR A 177 -17.74 -16.47 8.14
N THR A 178 -17.76 -15.55 7.18
CA THR A 178 -18.17 -15.81 5.82
C THR A 178 -16.88 -16.05 5.07
N PRO A 179 -16.59 -17.29 4.63
CA PRO A 179 -15.47 -17.51 3.73
C PRO A 179 -15.65 -16.52 2.60
N SER A 180 -14.62 -15.71 2.35
CA SER A 180 -14.56 -14.93 1.12
C SER A 180 -14.86 -15.92 0.01
N ILE A 181 -16.01 -15.70 -0.63
CA ILE A 181 -16.32 -16.32 -1.90
C ILE A 181 -15.20 -15.80 -2.80
N PHE A 182 -14.12 -16.57 -2.88
CA PHE A 182 -13.22 -16.53 -4.02
C PHE A 182 -14.13 -16.75 -5.19
N SER A 183 -14.50 -15.62 -5.81
CA SER A 183 -15.36 -15.56 -6.98
C SER A 183 -14.94 -16.66 -7.90
N SER A 184 -15.86 -17.58 -8.14
CA SER A 184 -15.71 -18.77 -8.98
C SER A 184 -15.24 -18.43 -10.40
N SER A 185 -15.16 -17.14 -10.74
CA SER A 185 -14.55 -16.56 -11.93
C SER A 185 -13.03 -16.78 -12.04
N ILE A 186 -12.27 -16.85 -10.93
CA ILE A 186 -10.81 -17.07 -10.98
C ILE A 186 -10.46 -18.53 -11.26
N LEU A 187 -11.23 -19.48 -10.72
CA LEU A 187 -11.09 -20.91 -11.00
C LEU A 187 -11.49 -21.26 -12.44
N ILE A 188 -12.46 -20.54 -13.03
CA ILE A 188 -12.82 -20.68 -14.45
C ILE A 188 -11.70 -20.12 -15.35
N PHE A 189 -11.05 -19.01 -14.96
CA PHE A 189 -9.91 -18.49 -15.72
C PHE A 189 -8.70 -19.44 -15.69
N LEU A 190 -8.41 -20.07 -14.56
CA LEU A 190 -7.33 -21.06 -14.45
C LEU A 190 -7.62 -22.35 -15.23
N SER A 191 -8.88 -22.80 -15.31
CA SER A 191 -9.23 -24.00 -16.08
C SER A 191 -9.26 -23.76 -17.60
N VAL A 192 -9.72 -22.58 -18.05
CA VAL A 192 -9.68 -22.21 -19.47
C VAL A 192 -8.24 -22.01 -19.96
N VAL A 193 -7.35 -21.43 -19.14
CA VAL A 193 -5.93 -21.27 -19.47
C VAL A 193 -5.19 -22.61 -19.47
N PHE A 194 -5.52 -23.53 -18.56
CA PHE A 194 -4.92 -24.88 -18.60
C PHE A 194 -5.39 -25.73 -19.79
N SER A 195 -6.67 -25.63 -20.21
CA SER A 195 -7.18 -26.41 -21.35
C SER A 195 -6.66 -25.95 -22.72
N LEU A 196 -6.20 -24.70 -22.85
CA LEU A 196 -5.58 -24.18 -24.07
C LEU A 196 -4.08 -24.50 -24.19
N CYS A 197 -3.46 -25.08 -23.15
CA CYS A 197 -2.04 -25.48 -23.14
C CYS A 197 -1.81 -26.97 -23.36
N MET A 198 -2.86 -27.79 -23.54
CA MET A 198 -2.74 -29.23 -23.80
C MET A 198 -3.40 -29.71 -25.11
N ASN A 199 -3.50 -28.85 -26.13
CA ASN A 199 -3.71 -29.28 -27.51
C ASN A 199 -2.90 -28.43 -28.48
#